data_AF-F0G621-F1
#
_entry.id   AF-F0G621-F1
#
_cell.length_a   1.000
_cell.length_b   1.000
_cell.length_c   1.000
_cell.angle_alpha   90.00
_cell.angle_beta   90.00
_cell.angle_gamma   90.00
#
_symmetry.space_group_name_H-M   'P 1'
#
loop_
_entity.id
_entity.type
_entity.pdbx_description
1 polymer ?
#
loop_
_entity_poly.entity_id
_entity_poly.type
_entity_poly.pdbx_seq_one_letter_code
_entity_poly.pdbx_strand_id
1 'polypeptide(L)'
;ERVTADHRYCVHLPQRYADLEAAPLLCAGLIGYRTLRMAGDARRIGIYGFGAAAHLVAQVAHVEGRKVFALTKPGDTAAQQLALSLGAAWAGGSDEAPPEPLDAALIFAPVGAMVPAALRAVDKGGIVVCGGIHMTDIPSFPYAWLWGERRIASVANLTRADAAEFMQVAAATPLRVEAVRYAVTDVNRALDDLRGGRVSGAAVLVMRG
;
A
#
# COMPACT_ATOMS: atom_id res chain seq x y z
N GLU A 1 -14.04 1.47 27.57
CA GLU A 1 -13.61 0.23 26.90
C GLU A 1 -12.09 0.13 26.96
N ARG A 2 -11.53 -1.08 27.07
CA ARG A 2 -10.08 -1.35 27.13
C ARG A 2 -9.78 -2.63 26.37
N VAL A 3 -8.60 -2.72 25.75
CA VAL A 3 -8.06 -3.96 25.17
C VAL A 3 -6.89 -4.45 26.03
N THR A 4 -6.69 -5.75 26.13
CA THR A 4 -5.51 -6.36 26.74
C THR A 4 -4.72 -7.10 25.66
N ALA A 5 -3.40 -6.99 25.70
CA ALA A 5 -2.51 -7.63 24.73
C ALA A 5 -1.22 -8.08 25.42
N ASP A 6 -0.64 -9.18 24.92
CA ASP A 6 0.70 -9.60 25.32
C ASP A 6 1.73 -8.61 24.75
N HIS A 7 2.66 -8.14 25.59
CA HIS A 7 3.63 -7.11 25.23
C HIS A 7 4.44 -7.43 23.96
N ARG A 8 4.63 -8.71 23.62
CA ARG A 8 5.34 -9.16 22.41
C ARG A 8 4.58 -8.86 21.12
N TYR A 9 3.34 -8.43 21.22
CA TYR A 9 2.47 -8.03 20.11
C TYR A 9 2.13 -6.53 20.15
N CYS A 10 2.70 -5.80 21.10
CA CYS A 10 2.60 -4.35 21.17
C CYS A 10 3.73 -3.71 20.37
N VAL A 11 3.42 -2.60 19.71
CA VAL A 11 4.38 -1.83 18.90
C VAL A 11 4.48 -0.42 19.48
N HIS A 12 5.71 0.07 19.64
CA HIS A 12 5.93 1.45 20.08
C HIS A 12 5.60 2.42 18.95
N LEU A 13 4.65 3.32 19.22
CA LEU A 13 4.25 4.35 18.27
C LEU A 13 5.21 5.54 18.32
N PRO A 14 5.58 6.13 17.17
CA PRO A 14 6.33 7.38 17.15
C PRO A 14 5.51 8.51 17.79
N GLN A 15 6.11 9.27 18.71
CA GLN A 15 5.43 10.33 19.47
C GLN A 15 4.80 11.44 18.62
N ARG A 16 5.22 11.56 17.35
CA ARG A 16 4.78 12.64 16.45
C ARG A 16 3.38 12.43 15.85
N TYR A 17 2.83 11.22 15.91
CA TYR A 17 1.52 10.92 15.34
C TYR A 17 0.48 10.86 16.44
N ALA A 18 -0.63 11.59 16.24
CA ALA A 18 -1.80 11.41 17.08
C ALA A 18 -2.46 10.04 16.82
N ASP A 19 -3.31 9.56 17.72
CA ASP A 19 -3.98 8.24 17.58
C ASP A 19 -4.68 8.06 16.22
N LEU A 20 -5.29 9.14 15.70
CA LEU A 20 -5.95 9.15 14.40
C LEU A 20 -4.99 8.79 13.24
N GLU A 21 -3.76 9.30 13.29
CA GLU A 21 -2.73 9.10 12.28
C GLU A 21 -1.91 7.83 12.55
N ALA A 22 -1.74 7.47 13.83
CA ALA A 22 -0.99 6.29 14.23
C ALA A 22 -1.75 4.99 13.93
N ALA A 23 -3.08 4.98 14.00
CA ALA A 23 -3.88 3.79 13.73
C ALA A 23 -3.65 3.20 12.32
N PRO A 24 -3.65 4.00 11.22
CA PRO A 24 -3.29 3.51 9.88
C PRO A 24 -1.87 2.93 9.77
N LEU A 25 -0.90 3.43 10.55
CA LEU A 25 0.47 2.92 10.53
C LEU A 25 0.52 1.44 10.96
N LEU A 26 -0.30 1.05 11.93
CA LEU A 26 -0.35 -0.31 12.50
C LEU A 26 -1.00 -1.36 11.59
N CYS A 27 -1.61 -0.96 10.48
CA CYS A 27 -2.23 -1.90 9.54
C CYS A 27 -1.73 -1.62 8.11
N ALA A 28 -2.26 -0.56 7.50
CA ALA A 28 -1.91 -0.16 6.13
C ALA A 28 -0.41 0.15 5.99
N GLY A 29 0.18 0.81 6.97
CA GLY A 29 1.61 1.12 7.00
C GLY A 29 2.47 -0.15 7.06
N LEU A 30 2.20 -1.04 8.02
CA LEU A 30 2.98 -2.27 8.19
C LEU A 30 2.88 -3.24 7.00
N ILE A 31 1.67 -3.46 6.47
CA ILE A 31 1.51 -4.33 5.30
C ILE A 31 2.18 -3.70 4.06
N GLY A 32 2.05 -2.38 3.90
CA GLY A 32 2.73 -1.62 2.86
C GLY A 32 4.25 -1.79 2.95
N TYR A 33 4.82 -1.54 4.14
CA TYR A 33 6.26 -1.66 4.39
C TYR A 33 6.78 -3.06 4.09
N ARG A 34 6.12 -4.10 4.61
CA ARG A 34 6.54 -5.49 4.33
C ARG A 34 6.45 -5.83 2.83
N THR A 35 5.41 -5.36 2.15
CA THR A 35 5.26 -5.52 0.70
C THR A 35 6.43 -4.88 -0.04
N LEU A 36 6.87 -3.69 0.38
CA LEU A 36 8.06 -3.02 -0.17
C LEU A 36 9.36 -3.76 0.19
N ARG A 37 9.52 -4.27 1.41
CA ARG A 37 10.71 -5.08 1.78
C ARG A 37 10.83 -6.34 0.92
N MET A 38 9.71 -7.00 0.60
CA MET A 38 9.71 -8.16 -0.31
C MET A 38 10.11 -7.81 -1.75
N ALA A 39 10.05 -6.54 -2.14
CA ALA A 39 10.59 -6.08 -3.42
C ALA A 39 12.12 -5.97 -3.45
N GLY A 40 12.81 -6.18 -2.32
CA GLY A 40 14.27 -6.16 -2.23
C GLY A 40 14.86 -4.82 -2.66
N ASP A 41 15.86 -4.85 -3.54
CA ASP A 41 16.60 -3.67 -4.01
C ASP A 41 15.98 -3.01 -5.26
N ALA A 42 14.73 -3.35 -5.59
CA ALA A 42 14.02 -2.78 -6.73
C ALA A 42 14.00 -1.24 -6.68
N ARG A 43 14.42 -0.59 -7.78
CA ARG A 43 14.53 0.87 -7.88
C ARG A 43 13.29 1.49 -8.51
N ARG A 44 12.65 0.81 -9.46
CA ARG A 44 11.42 1.23 -10.15
C ARG A 44 10.25 0.43 -9.63
N ILE A 45 9.40 1.05 -8.80
CA ILE A 45 8.31 0.39 -8.09
C ILE A 45 6.97 0.82 -8.69
N GLY A 46 6.24 -0.12 -9.26
CA GLY A 46 4.82 0.07 -9.59
C GLY A 46 3.95 -0.20 -8.38
N ILE A 47 3.00 0.67 -8.07
CA ILE A 47 2.03 0.49 -6.98
C ILE A 47 0.63 0.45 -7.59
N TYR A 48 0.01 -0.72 -7.59
CA TYR A 48 -1.32 -0.97 -8.16
C TYR A 48 -2.40 -0.86 -7.07
N GLY A 49 -3.28 0.13 -7.21
CA GLY A 49 -4.29 0.50 -6.21
C GLY A 49 -3.75 1.49 -5.19
N PHE A 50 -4.09 2.78 -5.34
CA PHE A 50 -3.50 3.86 -4.55
C PHE A 50 -4.37 4.28 -3.36
N GLY A 51 -4.58 3.35 -2.42
CA GLY A 51 -5.37 3.56 -1.18
C GLY A 51 -4.53 3.77 0.09
N ALA A 52 -5.04 3.31 1.23
CA ALA A 52 -4.41 3.48 2.55
C ALA A 52 -2.95 2.98 2.63
N ALA A 53 -2.66 1.76 2.16
CA ALA A 53 -1.29 1.23 2.24
C ALA A 53 -0.36 1.94 1.24
N ALA A 54 -0.87 2.18 0.03
CA ALA A 54 -0.11 2.77 -1.07
C ALA A 54 0.40 4.18 -0.77
N HIS A 55 -0.44 5.06 -0.19
CA HIS A 55 -0.01 6.43 0.09
C HIS A 55 1.09 6.49 1.16
N LEU A 56 1.08 5.57 2.14
CA LEU A 56 2.13 5.47 3.15
C LEU A 56 3.43 4.91 2.56
N VAL A 57 3.34 3.78 1.85
CA VAL A 57 4.53 3.09 1.34
C VAL A 57 5.17 3.84 0.17
N ALA A 58 4.41 4.61 -0.61
CA ALA A 58 4.96 5.46 -1.67
C ALA A 58 5.96 6.49 -1.11
N GLN A 59 5.66 7.08 0.04
CA GLN A 59 6.54 8.04 0.71
C GLN A 59 7.81 7.36 1.24
N VAL A 60 7.68 6.16 1.80
CA VAL A 60 8.84 5.36 2.23
C VAL A 60 9.74 5.02 1.04
N ALA A 61 9.16 4.53 -0.06
CA ALA A 61 9.90 4.22 -1.27
C ALA A 61 10.58 5.46 -1.86
N HIS A 62 9.89 6.60 -1.89
CA HIS A 62 10.43 7.87 -2.37
C HIS A 62 11.64 8.34 -1.55
N VAL A 63 11.55 8.30 -0.22
CA VAL A 63 12.64 8.70 0.68
C VAL A 63 13.83 7.73 0.61
N GLU A 64 13.58 6.45 0.30
CA GLU A 64 14.64 5.48 -0.02
C GLU A 64 15.27 5.67 -1.41
N GLY A 65 14.87 6.71 -2.16
CA GLY A 65 15.40 6.99 -3.50
C GLY A 65 14.86 6.07 -4.58
N ARG A 66 13.76 5.35 -4.32
CA ARG A 66 13.08 4.51 -5.31
C ARG A 66 12.11 5.34 -6.14
N LYS A 67 12.08 5.10 -7.44
CA LYS A 67 11.17 5.74 -8.39
C LYS A 67 9.82 5.04 -8.37
N VAL A 68 8.80 5.74 -7.88
CA VAL A 68 7.44 5.21 -7.73
C VAL A 68 6.57 5.54 -8.94
N PHE A 69 5.87 4.54 -9.46
CA PHE A 69 4.86 4.63 -10.51
C PHE A 69 3.51 4.21 -9.92
N ALA A 70 2.58 5.13 -9.79
CA ALA A 70 1.27 4.84 -9.21
C ALA A 70 0.27 4.43 -10.30
N LEU A 71 -0.29 3.23 -10.18
CA LEU A 71 -1.33 2.71 -11.07
C LEU A 71 -2.65 2.70 -10.32
N THR A 72 -3.48 3.70 -10.58
CA THR A 72 -4.76 3.93 -9.90
C THR A 72 -5.90 3.22 -10.62
N LYS A 73 -7.11 3.29 -10.05
CA LYS A 73 -8.31 2.95 -10.82
C LYS A 73 -8.38 3.87 -12.06
N PRO A 74 -8.79 3.39 -13.25
CA PRO A 74 -8.95 4.24 -14.43
C PRO A 74 -9.88 5.42 -14.14
N GLY A 75 -9.43 6.63 -14.48
CA GLY A 75 -10.17 7.88 -14.23
C GLY A 75 -10.12 8.43 -12.79
N ASP A 76 -9.40 7.78 -11.87
CA ASP A 76 -9.26 8.25 -10.48
C ASP A 76 -8.19 9.35 -10.36
N THR A 77 -8.52 10.53 -10.85
CA THR A 77 -7.62 11.69 -10.89
C THR A 77 -7.23 12.17 -9.49
N ALA A 78 -8.09 11.99 -8.50
CA ALA A 78 -7.80 12.34 -7.11
C ALA A 78 -6.68 11.48 -6.53
N ALA A 79 -6.75 10.15 -6.72
CA ALA A 79 -5.69 9.24 -6.29
C ALA A 79 -4.37 9.50 -7.05
N GLN A 80 -4.45 9.83 -8.34
CA GLN A 80 -3.27 10.17 -9.16
C GLN A 80 -2.58 11.46 -8.65
N GLN A 81 -3.36 12.51 -8.39
CA GLN A 81 -2.85 13.75 -7.81
C GLN A 81 -2.24 13.53 -6.43
N LEU A 82 -2.89 12.72 -5.58
CA LEU A 82 -2.34 12.35 -4.29
C LEU A 82 -0.98 11.65 -4.46
N ALA A 83 -0.89 10.67 -5.35
CA ALA A 83 0.37 9.96 -5.61
C ALA A 83 1.51 10.88 -6.03
N LEU A 84 1.24 11.78 -6.98
CA LEU A 84 2.22 12.78 -7.43
C LEU A 84 2.63 13.72 -6.28
N SER A 85 1.68 14.17 -5.46
CA SER A 85 1.96 15.02 -4.30
C SER A 85 2.81 14.33 -3.22
N LEU A 86 2.84 13.00 -3.21
CA LEU A 86 3.62 12.16 -2.29
C LEU A 86 4.94 11.66 -2.89
N GLY A 87 5.34 12.19 -4.05
CA GLY A 87 6.64 11.91 -4.67
C GLY A 87 6.65 10.77 -5.69
N ALA A 88 5.48 10.31 -6.16
CA ALA A 88 5.44 9.44 -7.34
C ALA A 88 5.99 10.17 -8.56
N ALA A 89 6.84 9.49 -9.33
CA ALA A 89 7.41 10.04 -10.56
C ALA A 89 6.41 10.04 -11.73
N TRP A 90 5.38 9.19 -11.64
CA TRP A 90 4.29 9.09 -12.60
C TRP A 90 3.06 8.50 -11.93
N ALA A 91 1.88 8.91 -12.38
CA ALA A 91 0.60 8.34 -11.98
C ALA A 91 -0.34 8.24 -13.18
N GLY A 92 -1.04 7.12 -13.31
CA GLY A 92 -2.01 6.87 -14.38
C GLY A 92 -2.96 5.73 -14.04
N GLY A 93 -3.91 5.44 -14.93
CA GLY A 93 -4.83 4.32 -14.78
C GLY A 93 -4.10 2.97 -14.83
N SER A 94 -4.66 1.96 -14.16
CA SER A 94 -4.11 0.59 -14.16
C SER A 94 -4.22 -0.11 -15.52
N ASP A 95 -4.99 0.47 -16.44
CA ASP A 95 -5.10 0.11 -17.85
C ASP A 95 -4.04 0.78 -18.74
N GLU A 96 -3.29 1.75 -18.20
CA GLU A 96 -2.17 2.40 -18.86
C GLU A 96 -0.84 1.71 -18.53
N ALA A 97 0.13 1.85 -19.42
CA ALA A 97 1.49 1.36 -19.18
C ALA A 97 2.32 2.45 -18.48
N PRO A 98 3.10 2.11 -17.43
CA PRO A 98 4.09 3.04 -16.92
C PRO A 98 5.11 3.37 -18.03
N PRO A 99 5.69 4.58 -18.05
CA PRO A 99 6.58 5.01 -19.12
C PRO A 99 7.93 4.28 -19.13
N GLU A 100 8.22 3.50 -18.08
CA GLU A 100 9.42 2.68 -17.96
C GLU A 100 9.05 1.29 -17.40
N PRO A 101 9.80 0.23 -17.78
CA PRO A 101 9.62 -1.08 -17.18
C PRO A 101 9.95 -1.04 -15.68
N LEU A 102 9.24 -1.86 -14.92
CA LEU A 102 9.32 -1.89 -13.45
C LEU A 102 10.29 -2.97 -12.96
N ASP A 103 10.96 -2.72 -11.84
CA ASP A 103 11.75 -3.74 -11.15
C ASP A 103 10.85 -4.58 -10.22
N ALA A 104 9.84 -3.94 -9.63
CA ALA A 104 8.83 -4.61 -8.82
C ALA A 104 7.46 -3.94 -8.95
N ALA A 105 6.40 -4.72 -8.73
CA ALA A 105 5.03 -4.26 -8.66
C ALA A 105 4.40 -4.68 -7.33
N LEU A 106 3.86 -3.72 -6.58
CA LEU A 106 3.15 -3.93 -5.33
C LEU A 106 1.66 -3.80 -5.60
N ILE A 107 0.88 -4.85 -5.37
CA ILE A 107 -0.56 -4.87 -5.64
C ILE A 107 -1.34 -4.79 -4.34
N PHE A 108 -2.05 -3.68 -4.16
CA PHE A 108 -3.01 -3.46 -3.07
C PHE A 108 -4.46 -3.45 -3.56
N ALA A 109 -4.67 -3.28 -4.87
CA ALA A 109 -6.00 -3.40 -5.47
C ALA A 109 -6.55 -4.84 -5.29
N PRO A 110 -7.82 -5.01 -4.86
CA PRO A 110 -8.43 -6.33 -4.65
C PRO A 110 -8.90 -6.98 -5.97
N VAL A 111 -8.13 -6.84 -7.05
CA VAL A 111 -8.49 -7.24 -8.41
C VAL A 111 -7.41 -8.16 -8.97
N GLY A 112 -7.71 -9.45 -9.09
CA GLY A 112 -6.76 -10.48 -9.52
C GLY A 112 -6.17 -10.24 -10.92
N ALA A 113 -6.91 -9.56 -11.81
CA ALA A 113 -6.42 -9.17 -13.14
C ALA A 113 -5.22 -8.20 -13.09
N MET A 114 -4.94 -7.57 -11.94
CA MET A 114 -3.74 -6.75 -11.76
C MET A 114 -2.46 -7.57 -11.77
N VAL A 115 -2.50 -8.85 -11.37
CA VAL A 115 -1.32 -9.73 -11.37
C VAL A 115 -0.75 -9.92 -12.78
N PRO A 116 -1.51 -10.37 -13.79
CA PRO A 116 -1.00 -10.47 -15.15
C PRO A 116 -0.67 -9.12 -15.78
N ALA A 117 -1.39 -8.04 -15.44
CA ALA A 117 -1.03 -6.70 -15.91
C ALA A 117 0.34 -6.27 -15.37
N ALA A 118 0.61 -6.50 -14.09
CA ALA A 118 1.88 -6.24 -13.45
C ALA A 118 3.01 -7.11 -14.02
N LEU A 119 2.76 -8.40 -14.29
CA LEU A 119 3.75 -9.29 -14.93
C LEU A 119 4.23 -8.77 -16.30
N ARG A 120 3.34 -8.14 -17.07
CA ARG A 120 3.71 -7.51 -18.35
C ARG A 120 4.54 -6.23 -18.18
N ALA A 121 4.34 -5.51 -17.07
CA ALA A 121 5.02 -4.25 -16.79
C ALA A 121 6.38 -4.42 -16.10
N VAL A 122 6.59 -5.53 -15.37
CA VAL A 122 7.88 -5.82 -14.73
C VAL A 122 8.89 -6.39 -15.73
N ASP A 123 10.15 -5.99 -15.59
CA ASP A 123 11.27 -6.50 -16.36
C ASP A 123 11.59 -7.96 -15.98
N LYS A 124 12.47 -8.61 -16.74
CA LYS A 124 13.01 -9.93 -16.38
C LYS A 124 13.65 -9.87 -14.99
N GLY A 125 13.47 -10.94 -14.20
CA GLY A 125 13.90 -10.98 -12.79
C GLY A 125 13.02 -10.18 -11.82
N GLY A 126 12.06 -9.40 -12.32
CA GLY A 126 11.18 -8.56 -11.50
C GLY A 126 10.21 -9.36 -10.65
N ILE A 127 9.63 -8.70 -9.64
CA ILE A 127 8.70 -9.33 -8.69
C ILE A 127 7.35 -8.61 -8.62
N VAL A 128 6.28 -9.40 -8.66
CA VAL A 128 4.92 -8.95 -8.35
C VAL A 128 4.57 -9.41 -6.93
N VAL A 129 4.34 -8.47 -6.03
CA VAL A 129 4.03 -8.72 -4.62
C VAL A 129 2.58 -8.32 -4.33
N CYS A 130 1.75 -9.29 -3.98
CA CYS A 130 0.35 -9.11 -3.61
C CYS A 130 0.22 -8.79 -2.11
N GLY A 131 -0.05 -7.53 -1.78
CA GLY A 131 -0.21 -7.03 -0.40
C GLY A 131 -1.66 -6.88 0.06
N GLY A 132 -2.65 -7.19 -0.80
CA GLY A 132 -4.07 -7.17 -0.43
C GLY A 132 -4.48 -8.38 0.42
N ILE A 133 -5.30 -8.16 1.45
CA ILE A 133 -5.88 -9.24 2.30
C ILE A 133 -6.91 -10.10 1.55
N HIS A 134 -7.46 -9.56 0.47
CA HIS A 134 -8.42 -10.21 -0.41
C HIS A 134 -8.25 -9.68 -1.83
N MET A 135 -8.49 -10.55 -2.82
CA MET A 135 -8.64 -10.19 -4.22
C MET A 135 -9.57 -11.17 -4.90
N THR A 136 -10.16 -10.76 -6.03
CA THR A 136 -10.81 -11.70 -6.96
C THR A 136 -9.80 -12.74 -7.48
N ASP A 137 -10.30 -13.82 -8.05
CA ASP A 137 -9.46 -14.82 -8.71
C ASP A 137 -8.51 -14.18 -9.72
N ILE A 138 -7.28 -14.71 -9.75
CA ILE A 138 -6.27 -14.34 -10.75
C ILE A 138 -6.64 -15.07 -12.05
N PRO A 139 -6.95 -14.35 -13.15
CA PRO A 139 -7.29 -14.99 -14.40
C PRO A 139 -6.07 -15.71 -15.00
N SER A 140 -6.32 -16.65 -15.92
CA SER A 140 -5.24 -17.32 -16.64
C SER A 140 -4.41 -16.32 -17.45
N PHE A 141 -3.12 -16.60 -17.59
CA PHE A 141 -2.20 -15.80 -18.39
C PHE A 141 -1.15 -16.67 -19.08
N PRO A 142 -0.58 -16.22 -20.22
CA PRO A 142 0.48 -16.95 -20.90
C PRO A 142 1.72 -17.12 -20.01
N TYR A 143 2.30 -18.33 -19.97
CA TYR A 143 3.53 -18.59 -19.23
C TYR A 143 4.68 -17.66 -19.62
N ALA A 144 4.71 -17.19 -20.87
CA ALA A 144 5.68 -16.22 -21.36
C ALA A 144 5.73 -14.91 -20.54
N TRP A 145 4.64 -14.53 -19.85
CA TRP A 145 4.62 -13.36 -18.97
C TRP A 145 5.28 -13.63 -17.61
N LEU A 146 5.39 -14.89 -17.18
CA LEU A 146 6.14 -15.30 -15.99
C LEU A 146 7.59 -15.70 -16.32
N TRP A 147 7.83 -16.20 -17.53
CA TRP A 147 9.16 -16.59 -17.99
C TRP A 147 10.16 -15.43 -17.93
N GLY A 148 11.44 -15.76 -17.70
CA GLY A 148 12.51 -14.78 -17.50
C GLY A 148 12.70 -14.40 -16.03
N GLU A 149 12.59 -15.38 -15.13
CA GLU A 149 12.86 -15.25 -13.68
C GLU A 149 11.95 -14.27 -12.94
N ARG A 150 10.78 -13.95 -13.50
CA ARG A 150 9.79 -13.17 -12.77
C ARG A 150 9.18 -13.99 -11.65
N ARG A 151 8.83 -13.32 -10.56
CA ARG A 151 8.27 -13.94 -9.36
C ARG A 151 6.93 -13.34 -9.02
N ILE A 152 6.03 -14.17 -8.47
CA ILE A 152 4.79 -13.74 -7.83
C ILE A 152 4.87 -14.17 -6.36
N ALA A 153 4.57 -13.26 -5.44
CA ALA A 153 4.53 -13.55 -4.01
C ALA A 153 3.31 -12.90 -3.37
N SER A 154 2.80 -13.49 -2.30
CA SER A 154 1.78 -12.88 -1.45
C SER A 154 2.37 -12.46 -0.10
N VAL A 155 1.75 -11.45 0.51
CA VAL A 155 2.02 -11.03 1.87
C VAL A 155 0.78 -11.31 2.72
N ALA A 156 0.90 -12.23 3.67
CA ALA A 156 -0.22 -12.61 4.54
C ALA A 156 -0.14 -11.98 5.94
N ASN A 157 1.07 -11.79 6.47
CA ASN A 157 1.31 -11.34 7.84
C ASN A 157 2.56 -10.47 7.90
N LEU A 158 2.71 -9.72 8.99
CA LEU A 158 3.91 -8.97 9.35
C LEU A 158 4.72 -9.69 10.43
N THR A 159 6.03 -9.42 10.48
CA THR A 159 6.92 -9.84 11.57
C THR A 159 7.10 -8.72 12.58
N ARG A 160 7.60 -9.07 13.77
CA ARG A 160 7.99 -8.08 14.79
C ARG A 160 9.12 -7.17 14.30
N ALA A 161 10.01 -7.70 13.46
CA ALA A 161 11.09 -6.93 12.84
C ALA A 161 10.51 -5.87 11.90
N ASP A 162 9.57 -6.24 11.01
CA ASP A 162 8.88 -5.28 10.13
C ASP A 162 8.22 -4.16 10.96
N ALA A 163 7.62 -4.52 12.11
CA ALA A 163 7.00 -3.54 12.99
C ALA A 163 7.99 -2.56 13.60
N ALA A 164 9.09 -3.05 14.17
CA ALA A 164 10.11 -2.20 14.76
C ALA A 164 10.76 -1.29 13.69
N GLU A 165 11.14 -1.85 12.55
CA GLU A 165 11.78 -1.13 11.45
C GLU A 165 10.85 -0.06 10.87
N PHE A 166 9.59 -0.40 10.58
CA PHE A 166 8.66 0.58 10.03
C PHE A 166 8.38 1.74 10.98
N MET A 167 8.28 1.49 12.29
CA MET A 167 8.08 2.59 13.25
C MET A 167 9.32 3.49 13.35
N GLN A 168 10.53 2.93 13.22
CA GLN A 168 11.74 3.75 13.11
C GLN A 168 11.72 4.62 11.86
N VAL A 169 11.32 4.05 10.71
CA VAL A 169 11.13 4.81 9.46
C VAL A 169 10.10 5.91 9.64
N ALA A 170 8.93 5.61 10.23
CA ALA A 170 7.88 6.61 10.45
C ALA A 170 8.28 7.69 11.47
N ALA A 171 9.20 7.39 12.39
CA ALA A 171 9.77 8.37 13.32
C ALA A 171 10.78 9.30 12.63
N ALA A 172 11.64 8.74 11.77
CA ALA A 172 12.68 9.48 11.05
C ALA A 172 12.13 10.27 9.85
N THR A 173 11.12 9.72 9.17
CA THR A 173 10.51 10.27 7.97
C THR A 173 9.07 10.67 8.29
N PRO A 174 8.75 11.98 8.26
CA PRO A 174 7.38 12.47 8.44
C PRO A 174 6.44 11.94 7.35
N LEU A 175 5.72 10.86 7.62
CA LEU A 175 4.70 10.34 6.71
C LEU A 175 3.45 11.21 6.81
N ARG A 176 2.99 11.73 5.68
CA ARG A 176 1.67 12.33 5.56
C ARG A 176 0.64 11.20 5.56
N VAL A 177 -0.09 11.07 6.66
CA VAL A 177 -1.15 10.07 6.83
C VAL A 177 -2.48 10.71 6.47
N GLU A 178 -3.09 10.26 5.38
CA GLU A 178 -4.46 10.65 5.05
C GLU A 178 -5.42 9.76 5.85
N ALA A 179 -6.10 10.35 6.83
CA ALA A 179 -7.05 9.64 7.69
C ALA A 179 -8.36 10.42 7.84
N VAL A 180 -9.48 9.74 7.61
CA VAL A 180 -10.82 10.29 7.79
C VAL A 180 -11.37 9.80 9.13
N ARG A 181 -11.67 10.74 10.02
CA ARG A 181 -12.26 10.46 11.33
C ARG A 181 -13.75 10.15 11.21
N TYR A 182 -14.17 9.08 11.86
CA TYR A 182 -15.57 8.72 12.08
C TYR A 182 -15.80 8.45 13.56
N ALA A 183 -16.93 8.87 14.12
CA ALA A 183 -17.32 8.39 15.45
C ALA A 183 -17.60 6.88 15.37
N VAL A 184 -17.36 6.14 16.46
CA VAL A 184 -17.65 4.70 16.50
C VAL A 184 -19.14 4.40 16.20
N THR A 185 -20.04 5.31 16.57
CA THR A 185 -21.48 5.24 16.27
C THR A 185 -21.80 5.38 14.79
N ASP A 186 -20.90 5.97 14.00
CA ASP A 186 -21.06 6.20 12.56
C ASP A 186 -20.44 5.07 11.71
N VAL A 187 -20.18 3.88 12.30
CA VAL A 187 -19.50 2.78 11.61
C VAL A 187 -20.16 2.39 10.28
N ASN A 188 -21.48 2.38 10.19
CA ASN A 188 -22.18 2.04 8.94
C ASN A 188 -21.91 3.07 7.84
N ARG A 189 -21.90 4.37 8.20
CA ARG A 189 -21.52 5.44 7.28
C ARG A 189 -20.08 5.29 6.82
N ALA A 190 -19.16 4.99 7.73
CA ALA A 190 -17.75 4.77 7.39
C ALA A 190 -17.58 3.62 6.39
N LEU A 191 -18.31 2.51 6.58
CA LEU A 191 -18.30 1.37 5.67
C LEU A 191 -18.89 1.73 4.30
N ASP A 192 -19.98 2.49 4.25
CA ASP A 192 -20.61 2.90 3.00
C ASP A 192 -19.75 3.90 2.22
N ASP A 193 -19.07 4.82 2.91
CA ASP A 193 -18.10 5.73 2.31
C ASP A 193 -16.90 4.97 1.74
N LEU A 194 -16.39 3.96 2.46
CA LEU A 194 -15.32 3.10 1.97
C LEU A 194 -15.74 2.32 0.72
N ARG A 195 -16.91 1.67 0.73
CA ARG A 195 -17.45 0.96 -0.45
C ARG A 195 -17.68 1.88 -1.64
N GLY A 196 -18.15 3.10 -1.37
CA GLY A 196 -18.42 4.11 -2.39
C GLY A 196 -17.18 4.83 -2.91
N GLY A 197 -15.97 4.53 -2.40
CA GLY A 197 -14.75 5.22 -2.78
C GLY A 197 -14.70 6.69 -2.35
N ARG A 198 -15.44 7.06 -1.31
CA ARG A 198 -15.52 8.44 -0.77
C ARG A 198 -14.48 8.72 0.31
N VAL A 199 -13.66 7.74 0.65
CA VAL A 199 -12.56 7.86 1.62
C VAL A 199 -11.24 7.98 0.87
N SER A 200 -10.52 9.07 1.10
CA SER A 200 -9.11 9.17 0.75
C SER A 200 -8.27 8.70 1.94
N GLY A 201 -7.31 7.80 1.70
CA GLY A 201 -6.48 7.23 2.76
C GLY A 201 -7.22 6.19 3.61
N ALA A 202 -7.20 6.33 4.94
CA ALA A 202 -7.77 5.37 5.88
C ALA A 202 -8.98 5.93 6.65
N ALA A 203 -10.07 5.16 6.73
CA ALA A 203 -11.17 5.46 7.63
C ALA A 203 -10.82 4.99 9.05
N VAL A 204 -10.93 5.87 10.05
CA VAL A 204 -10.58 5.58 11.44
C VAL A 204 -11.73 5.90 12.36
N LEU A 205 -12.17 4.89 13.12
CA LEU A 205 -13.19 5.04 14.16
C LEU A 205 -12.54 5.57 15.44
N VAL A 206 -13.07 6.66 15.98
CA VAL A 206 -12.67 7.18 17.29
C VAL A 206 -13.63 6.67 18.37
N MET A 207 -13.07 6.01 19.38
CA MET A 207 -13.82 5.38 20.46
C MET A 207 -14.38 6.37 21.49
N ARG A 208 -13.82 7.59 21.53
CA ARG A 208 -14.29 8.70 22.36
C ARG A 208 -14.20 10.00 21.58
N GLY A 209 -15.30 10.75 21.56
CA GLY A 209 -15.30 12.19 21.28
C GLY A 209 -14.92 12.97 22.52
#